data_AF-A0A966M9I7-F1
#
_entry.id   AF-A0A966M9I7-F1
#
_cell.length_a   1.000
_cell.length_b   1.000
_cell.length_c   1.000
_cell.angle_alpha   90.00
_cell.angle_beta   90.00
_cell.angle_gamma   90.00
#
_symmetry.space_group_name_H-M   'P 1'
#
loop_
_entity.id
_entity.type
_entity.pdbx_description
1 polymer ?
#
loop_
_entity_poly.entity_id
_entity_poly.type
_entity_poly.pdbx_seq_one_letter_code
_entity_poly.pdbx_strand_id
1 'polypeptide(L)' 'MLEIFESSAFKKDRKRESKNSHNKDIDQRIVEVLSLISKGVVLPSKYRLHKLRGPYSGFLECHVKPDLLMIFRLED' A
#
# COMPACT_ATOMS: atom_id res chain seq x y z
N MET A 1 11.56 1.69 -13.77
CA MET A 1 11.10 1.23 -12.45
C MET A 1 10.75 2.48 -11.67
N LEU A 2 9.57 2.53 -11.06
CA LEU A 2 9.16 3.71 -10.29
C LEU A 2 10.00 3.79 -9.01
N GLU A 3 10.35 5.01 -8.61
CA GLU A 3 10.97 5.28 -7.31
C GLU A 3 9.90 5.27 -6.22
N ILE A 4 10.24 4.74 -5.05
CA ILE A 4 9.30 4.58 -3.93
C ILE A 4 9.63 5.61 -2.86
N PHE A 5 8.66 6.50 -2.59
CA PHE A 5 8.73 7.47 -1.51
C PHE A 5 7.76 7.09 -0.39
N GLU A 6 8.30 6.96 0.83
CA GLU A 6 7.50 6.68 2.02
C GLU A 6 7.17 7.98 2.78
N SER A 7 5.88 8.29 2.92
CA SER A 7 5.45 9.42 3.75
C SER A 7 5.74 9.17 5.23
N SER A 8 5.83 10.25 6.02
CA SER A 8 5.99 10.15 7.48
C SER A 8 4.81 9.43 8.14
N ALA A 9 3.58 9.65 7.64
CA ALA A 9 2.38 8.95 8.07
C ALA A 9 2.49 7.44 7.82
N PHE A 10 2.90 7.05 6.60
CA PHE A 10 3.09 5.65 6.24
C PHE A 10 4.11 4.95 7.15
N LYS A 11 5.28 5.58 7.39
CA LYS A 11 6.31 5.02 8.28
C LYS A 11 5.79 4.78 9.70
N LYS A 12 4.99 5.73 10.22
CA LYS A 12 4.38 5.62 11.55
C LYS A 12 3.34 4.49 11.61
N ASP A 13 2.46 4.41 10.62
CA ASP A 13 1.40 3.41 10.56
C ASP A 13 1.98 2.01 10.35
N ARG A 14 2.92 1.85 9.41
CA ARG A 14 3.64 0.58 9.19
C ARG A 14 4.29 0.06 10.47
N LYS A 15 4.97 0.94 11.22
CA LYS A 15 5.61 0.57 12.50
C LYS A 15 4.60 0.20 13.58
N ARG A 16 3.41 0.79 13.59
CA ARG A 16 2.32 0.43 14.50
C ARG A 16 1.77 -0.96 14.13
N GLU A 17 1.49 -1.18 12.86
CA GLU A 17 0.90 -2.44 12.39
C GLU A 17 1.88 -3.61 12.48
N SER A 18 3.18 -3.41 12.24
CA SER A 18 4.16 -4.49 12.38
C SER A 18 4.35 -4.99 13.81
N LYS A 19 3.98 -4.17 14.81
CA LYS A 19 3.97 -4.58 16.23
C LYS A 19 2.73 -5.36 16.62
N ASN A 20 1.67 -5.32 15.81
CA ASN A 20 0.46 -6.08 16.08
C ASN A 20 0.72 -7.57 15.80
N SER A 21 0.46 -8.43 16.79
CA SER A 21 0.68 -9.88 16.71
C SER A 21 -0.09 -10.54 15.57
N HIS A 22 -1.21 -9.95 15.14
CA HIS A 22 -2.01 -10.41 14.01
C HIS A 22 -1.45 -9.98 12.65
N ASN A 23 -0.45 -9.10 12.60
CA ASN A 23 0.07 -8.46 11.38
C ASN A 23 1.54 -8.79 11.11
N LYS A 24 2.05 -9.93 11.58
CA LYS A 24 3.46 -10.35 11.40
C LYS A 24 3.92 -10.42 9.94
N ASP A 25 3.01 -10.66 9.00
CA ASP A 25 3.26 -10.76 7.56
C ASP A 25 3.05 -9.43 6.81
N ILE A 26 2.80 -8.32 7.50
CA ILE A 26 2.44 -7.05 6.85
C ILE A 26 3.56 -6.50 5.99
N ASP A 27 4.80 -6.57 6.46
CA ASP A 27 5.97 -6.08 5.72
C ASP A 27 6.16 -6.85 4.41
N GLN A 28 5.98 -8.17 4.44
CA GLN A 28 6.10 -9.02 3.26
C GLN A 28 5.05 -8.65 2.21
N ARG A 29 3.81 -8.39 2.64
CA ARG A 29 2.71 -8.00 1.75
C ARG A 29 2.91 -6.62 1.14
N ILE A 30 3.38 -5.67 1.94
CA ILE A 30 3.74 -4.33 1.47
C ILE A 30 4.82 -4.43 0.39
N VAL A 31 5.89 -5.20 0.64
CA VAL A 31 6.98 -5.41 -0.34
C VAL A 31 6.47 -6.07 -1.63
N GLU A 32 5.59 -7.08 -1.53
CA GLU A 32 4.96 -7.70 -2.70
C GLU A 32 4.23 -6.66 -3.55
N VAL A 33 3.38 -5.84 -2.93
CA VAL A 33 2.61 -4.80 -3.62
C VAL A 33 3.54 -3.76 -4.24
N LEU A 34 4.50 -3.24 -3.48
CA LEU A 34 5.45 -2.23 -3.97
C LEU A 34 6.31 -2.74 -5.13
N SER A 35 6.73 -4.01 -5.10
CA SER A 35 7.48 -4.64 -6.19
C SER A 35 6.67 -4.73 -7.48
N LEU A 36 5.38 -5.03 -7.37
CA LEU A 36 4.48 -5.08 -8.53
C LEU A 36 4.25 -3.69 -9.11
N ILE A 37 3.95 -2.71 -8.26
CA ILE A 37 3.74 -1.31 -8.66
C ILE A 37 5.00 -0.74 -9.33
N SER A 38 6.18 -0.92 -8.73
CA SER A 38 7.42 -0.33 -9.25
C SER A 38 7.83 -0.89 -10.62
N LYS A 39 7.38 -2.11 -10.94
CA LYS A 39 7.56 -2.77 -12.24
C LYS A 39 6.45 -2.45 -13.24
N GLY A 40 5.42 -1.68 -12.86
CA GLY A 40 4.26 -1.41 -13.70
C GLY A 40 3.38 -2.65 -13.94
N VAL A 41 3.48 -3.65 -13.07
CA VAL A 41 2.68 -4.88 -13.17
C VAL A 41 1.32 -4.64 -12.55
N VAL A 42 0.27 -5.16 -13.21
CA VAL A 42 -1.11 -5.10 -12.69
C VAL A 42 -1.20 -5.85 -11.36
N LEU A 43 -1.78 -5.20 -10.35
CA LEU A 43 -1.97 -5.82 -9.04
C LEU A 43 -2.98 -6.97 -9.16
N PRO A 44 -2.69 -8.13 -8.55
CA PRO A 44 -3.65 -9.22 -8.44
C PRO A 44 -4.98 -8.75 -7.82
N SER A 45 -6.10 -9.31 -8.28
CA SER A 45 -7.46 -8.94 -7.84
C SER A 45 -7.68 -9.06 -6.32
N LYS A 46 -6.91 -9.93 -5.64
CA LYS A 46 -6.93 -10.07 -4.16
C LYS A 46 -6.65 -8.75 -3.43
N TYR A 47 -5.87 -7.85 -4.04
CA TYR A 47 -5.54 -6.54 -3.46
C TYR A 47 -6.62 -5.49 -3.67
N ARG A 48 -7.66 -5.77 -4.49
CA ARG A 48 -8.82 -4.89 -4.71
C ARG A 48 -8.42 -3.42 -4.92
N LEU A 49 -7.47 -3.19 -5.83
CA LEU A 49 -6.97 -1.86 -6.14
C LEU A 49 -8.12 -0.98 -6.64
N HIS A 50 -8.29 0.20 -6.04
CA HIS A 50 -9.29 1.15 -6.49
C HIS A 50 -8.89 2.60 -6.22
N LYS A 51 -9.51 3.52 -6.97
CA LYS A 51 -9.26 4.96 -6.86
C LYS A 51 -10.11 5.55 -5.74
N LEU A 52 -9.46 6.34 -4.89
CA LEU A 52 -10.13 7.13 -3.87
C LEU A 52 -10.79 8.38 -4.46
N ARG A 53 -11.79 8.90 -3.76
CA ARG A 53 -12.57 10.10 -4.12
C ARG A 53 -12.57 11.10 -2.97
N GLY A 54 -13.04 12.33 -3.24
CA GLY A 54 -13.14 13.38 -2.23
C GLY A 54 -11.76 13.93 -1.81
N PRO A 55 -11.48 14.10 -0.50
CA PRO A 55 -10.18 14.62 -0.03
C PRO A 55 -8.97 13.80 -0.47
N TYR A 56 -9.18 12.53 -0.79
CA TYR A 56 -8.15 11.60 -1.29
C TYR A 56 -8.24 11.41 -2.82
N SER A 57 -8.87 12.33 -3.55
CA SER A 57 -8.88 12.28 -5.01
C SER A 57 -7.45 12.27 -5.56
N GLY A 58 -7.17 11.36 -6.49
CA GLY A 58 -5.83 11.12 -7.05
C GLY A 58 -5.00 10.07 -6.30
N PHE A 59 -5.46 9.63 -5.12
CA PHE A 59 -4.87 8.47 -4.45
C PHE A 59 -5.54 7.17 -4.90
N LEU A 60 -4.79 6.09 -4.76
CA LEU A 60 -5.18 4.72 -4.92
C LEU A 60 -5.14 4.04 -3.56
N GLU A 61 -6.03 3.09 -3.33
CA GLU A 61 -5.93 2.19 -2.19
C GLU A 61 -5.98 0.73 -2.62
N CYS A 62 -5.32 -0.12 -1.83
CA CYS A 62 -5.39 -1.56 -1.98
C CYS A 62 -5.40 -2.27 -0.61
N HIS A 63 -6.10 -3.39 -0.54
CA HIS A 63 -6.17 -4.24 0.65
C HIS A 63 -4.92 -5.11 0.78
N VAL A 64 -4.03 -4.77 1.71
CA VAL A 64 -2.95 -5.67 2.12
C VAL A 64 -3.48 -6.77 3.05
N LYS A 65 -4.54 -6.48 3.81
CA LYS A 65 -5.38 -7.44 4.55
C LYS A 65 -6.86 -7.06 4.46
N PRO A 66 -7.80 -7.92 4.88
CA PRO A 66 -9.23 -7.59 4.89
C PRO A 66 -9.52 -6.22 5.53
N ASP A 67 -8.96 -5.96 6.72
CA ASP A 67 -9.15 -4.72 7.49
C ASP A 67 -7.95 -3.77 7.45
N LEU A 68 -7.03 -3.92 6.49
CA LEU A 68 -5.86 -3.06 6.37
C LEU A 68 -5.59 -2.66 4.93
N LEU A 69 -5.62 -1.34 4.72
CA LEU A 69 -5.44 -0.70 3.43
C LEU A 69 -4.06 -0.04 3.35
N MET A 70 -3.47 -0.08 2.16
CA MET A 70 -2.34 0.75 1.78
C MET A 70 -2.83 1.82 0.82
N ILE A 71 -2.59 3.08 1.15
CA ILE A 71 -2.96 4.25 0.34
C ILE A 71 -1.69 4.84 -0.25
N PHE A 72 -1.69 5.11 -1.55
CA PHE A 72 -0.56 5.69 -2.26
C PHE A 72 -1.04 6.49 -3.48
N ARG A 73 -0.15 7.27 -4.09
CA ARG A 73 -0.38 7.92 -5.38
C ARG A 73 0.82 7.68 -6.28
N LEU A 74 0.60 7.79 -7.58
CA LEU A 74 1.67 7.80 -8.57
C LEU A 74 1.90 9.26 -8.96
N GLU A 75 3.16 9.68 -8.98
CA GLU A 75 3.59 11.02 -9.39
C GLU A 75 4.57 10.88 -10.55
N ASP A 76 4.58 11.88 -11.44
CA ASP A 76 5.54 12.03 -12.53
C ASP A 76 6.87 12.60 -12.04
#